data_AF-A0A956CIP0-F1
#
_entry.id   AF-A0A956CIP0-F1
#
_cell.length_a   1.000
_cell.length_b   1.000
_cell.length_c   1.000
_cell.angle_alpha   90.00
_cell.angle_beta   90.00
_cell.angle_gamma   90.00
#
_symmetry.space_group_name_H-M   'P 1'
#
loop_
_entity.id
_entity.type
_entity.pdbx_description
1 polymer ?
#
loop_
_entity_poly.entity_id
_entity_poly.type
_entity_poly.pdbx_seq_one_letter_code
_entity_poly.pdbx_strand_id
1 'polypeptide(L)'
;MATRRSAKKSPEVPHFADPGTTRQLRHPDGRNYSLEVDGCRVYESWTLASGKGQANRATRDDAPSAHAHALQKLRGLVKKGYVEGAPVVRHRYDRDADVVDTFHTDLDYAGKRRSDFQPVAGRPQVYSFSNISVAEWLVTRDDRKRGVRFRAGLFNSAMDPAVRQAYADRILSELSTRRSEIFDDEATPLRKLPLADPIGRFTHLVVLSPEVANVSISRDVNIANPILGRSVFVAFPAFVSEAVGDETVAVAEARTAGRGAIPMAAWDRDPHPVVDLAYPKKPSETPNFLVYDPDDVERRFGAKAWSKLGSSALHARNHAREVRVFTGDSPAPDIADVRAFFGFDC
;
A
#
# COMPACT_ATOMS: atom_id res chain seq x y z
N MET A 1 -15.08 45.76 35.18
CA MET A 1 -14.94 44.34 35.58
C MET A 1 -14.97 43.47 34.32
N ALA A 2 -13.81 43.04 33.84
CA ALA A 2 -13.71 42.15 32.68
C ALA A 2 -13.62 40.70 33.17
N THR A 3 -14.60 39.88 32.78
CA THR A 3 -14.69 38.46 33.11
C THR A 3 -13.62 37.69 32.35
N ARG A 4 -12.58 37.23 33.07
CA ARG A 4 -11.59 36.27 32.56
C ARG A 4 -12.31 34.97 32.19
N ARG A 5 -12.47 34.72 30.88
CA ARG A 5 -12.82 33.39 30.36
C ARG A 5 -11.64 32.46 30.62
N SER A 6 -11.79 31.57 31.61
CA SER A 6 -10.87 30.46 31.82
C SER A 6 -10.82 29.61 30.55
N ALA A 7 -9.62 29.51 29.95
CA ALA A 7 -9.37 28.59 28.85
C ALA A 7 -9.74 27.18 29.31
N LYS A 8 -10.74 26.58 28.67
CA LYS A 8 -11.15 25.20 28.91
C LYS A 8 -9.98 24.34 28.45
N LYS A 9 -9.20 23.79 29.39
CA LYS A 9 -8.09 22.86 29.10
C LYS A 9 -8.72 21.72 28.29
N SER A 10 -8.35 21.62 27.01
CA SER A 10 -8.81 20.53 26.15
C SER A 10 -8.47 19.22 26.87
N PRO A 11 -9.44 18.30 27.06
CA PRO A 11 -9.15 17.03 27.70
C PRO A 11 -8.03 16.35 26.93
N GLU A 12 -6.93 16.04 27.63
CA GLU A 12 -5.78 15.34 27.10
C GLU A 12 -6.31 14.06 26.45
N VAL A 13 -6.17 13.98 25.13
CA VAL A 13 -6.69 12.84 24.39
C VAL A 13 -5.74 11.69 24.71
N PRO A 14 -6.19 10.61 25.36
CA PRO A 14 -5.30 9.54 25.76
C PRO A 14 -4.60 9.00 24.52
N HIS A 15 -3.26 9.05 24.50
CA HIS A 15 -2.47 8.54 23.40
C HIS A 15 -2.84 7.06 23.17
N PHE A 16 -3.02 6.65 21.91
CA PHE A 16 -3.05 5.22 21.60
C PHE A 16 -1.66 4.68 21.98
N ALA A 17 -1.57 3.73 22.92
CA ALA A 17 -0.30 3.30 23.50
C ALA A 17 0.73 2.86 22.44
N ASP A 18 1.97 2.64 22.88
CA ASP A 18 3.15 2.28 22.09
C ASP A 18 2.84 1.37 20.88
N PRO A 19 3.56 1.51 19.75
CA PRO A 19 3.39 0.68 18.56
C PRO A 19 3.24 -0.82 18.89
N GLY A 20 2.18 -1.45 18.35
CA GLY A 20 1.82 -2.85 18.62
C GLY A 20 0.95 -3.09 19.85
N THR A 21 0.44 -2.03 20.49
CA THR A 21 -0.56 -2.16 21.55
C THR A 21 -1.97 -2.23 20.96
N THR A 22 -2.65 -3.35 21.15
CA THR A 22 -4.05 -3.53 20.75
C THR A 22 -4.98 -3.14 21.91
N ARG A 23 -5.89 -2.19 21.69
CA ARG A 23 -7.00 -1.89 22.60
C ARG A 23 -8.14 -2.87 22.36
N GLN A 24 -8.52 -3.60 23.41
CA GLN A 24 -9.63 -4.55 23.39
C GLN A 24 -10.87 -3.88 23.98
N LEU A 25 -12.00 -4.00 23.30
CA LEU A 25 -13.28 -3.50 23.75
C LEU A 25 -14.33 -4.59 23.74
N ARG A 26 -15.17 -4.62 24.76
CA ARG A 26 -16.26 -5.59 24.89
C ARG A 26 -17.60 -4.87 25.03
N HIS A 27 -18.58 -5.32 24.29
CA HIS A 27 -19.96 -4.87 24.43
C HIS A 27 -20.74 -5.84 25.34
N PRO A 28 -21.72 -5.37 26.13
CA PRO A 28 -22.50 -6.21 27.04
C PRO A 28 -23.22 -7.40 26.37
N ASP A 29 -23.56 -7.28 25.09
CA ASP A 29 -24.20 -8.34 24.30
C ASP A 29 -23.22 -9.43 23.79
N GLY A 30 -21.96 -9.40 24.24
CA GLY A 30 -20.95 -10.41 23.90
C GLY A 30 -20.13 -10.11 22.64
N ARG A 31 -20.35 -8.98 21.95
CA ARG A 31 -19.47 -8.55 20.86
C ARG A 31 -18.11 -8.07 21.39
N ASN A 32 -17.05 -8.36 20.66
CA ASN A 32 -15.72 -7.81 20.93
C ASN A 32 -15.27 -6.94 19.76
N TYR A 33 -14.43 -5.96 20.06
CA TYR A 33 -13.79 -5.08 19.09
C TYR A 33 -12.32 -4.92 19.49
N SER A 34 -11.44 -4.90 18.52
CA SER A 34 -10.04 -4.62 18.70
C SER A 34 -9.64 -3.44 17.83
N LEU A 35 -8.82 -2.55 18.36
CA LEU A 35 -8.22 -1.45 17.61
C LEU A 35 -6.72 -1.42 17.87
N GLU A 36 -5.93 -1.25 16.82
CA GLU A 36 -4.48 -1.12 16.89
C GLU A 36 -4.04 -0.04 15.92
N VAL A 37 -3.02 0.73 16.33
CA VAL A 37 -2.37 1.73 15.49
C VAL A 37 -0.92 1.31 15.33
N ASP A 38 -0.46 1.25 14.08
CA ASP A 38 0.94 0.97 13.77
C ASP A 38 1.41 1.90 12.63
N GLY A 39 2.30 2.84 12.97
CA GLY A 39 2.69 3.91 12.04
C GLY A 39 1.47 4.69 11.53
N CYS A 40 1.32 4.76 10.21
CA CYS A 40 0.18 5.41 9.55
C CYS A 40 -1.07 4.50 9.41
N ARG A 41 -1.07 3.30 9.98
CA ARG A 41 -2.16 2.32 9.84
C ARG A 41 -2.99 2.17 11.09
N VAL A 42 -4.27 1.89 10.86
CA VAL A 42 -5.25 1.52 11.86
C VAL A 42 -5.81 0.16 11.49
N TYR A 43 -5.55 -0.84 12.32
CA TYR A 43 -6.14 -2.17 12.21
C TYR A 43 -7.33 -2.25 13.16
N GLU A 44 -8.45 -2.75 12.65
CA GLU A 44 -9.63 -2.99 13.44
C GLU A 44 -10.16 -4.40 13.19
N SER A 45 -10.64 -5.06 14.24
CA SER A 45 -11.38 -6.31 14.09
C SER A 45 -12.54 -6.35 15.07
N TRP A 46 -13.56 -7.13 14.73
CA TRP A 46 -14.71 -7.32 15.58
C TRP A 46 -15.20 -8.74 15.49
N THR A 47 -15.69 -9.26 16.60
CA THR A 47 -16.33 -10.57 16.68
C THR A 47 -17.74 -10.40 17.22
N LEU A 48 -18.69 -11.08 16.58
CA LEU A 48 -20.04 -11.26 17.09
C LEU A 48 -20.02 -12.18 18.31
N ALA A 49 -21.09 -12.15 19.10
CA ALA A 49 -21.26 -13.08 20.23
C ALA A 49 -21.20 -14.56 19.79
N SER A 50 -21.54 -14.85 18.53
CA SER A 50 -21.42 -16.19 17.92
C SER A 50 -19.99 -16.60 17.57
N GLY A 51 -18.99 -15.77 17.83
CA GLY A 51 -17.58 -16.03 17.50
C GLY A 51 -17.18 -15.71 16.06
N LYS A 52 -18.13 -15.43 15.16
CA LYS A 52 -17.82 -14.98 13.80
C LYS A 52 -17.27 -13.55 13.83
N GLY A 53 -16.15 -13.31 13.17
CA GLY A 53 -15.52 -11.99 13.13
C GLY A 53 -15.12 -11.53 11.75
N GLN A 54 -14.78 -10.25 11.67
CA GLN A 54 -14.19 -9.61 10.50
C GLN A 54 -13.07 -8.68 10.97
N ALA A 55 -12.16 -8.37 10.04
CA ALA A 55 -11.12 -7.38 10.24
C ALA A 55 -11.12 -6.39 9.08
N ASN A 56 -10.68 -5.18 9.36
CA ASN A 56 -10.51 -4.13 8.39
C ASN A 56 -9.21 -3.36 8.67
N ARG A 57 -8.66 -2.74 7.63
CA ARG A 57 -7.45 -1.91 7.71
C ARG A 57 -7.76 -0.56 7.08
N ALA A 58 -7.31 0.50 7.74
CA ALA A 58 -7.30 1.83 7.18
C ALA A 58 -5.89 2.40 7.23
N THR A 59 -5.41 2.94 6.12
CA THR A 59 -4.11 3.63 6.02
C THR A 59 -4.35 5.12 5.90
N ARG A 60 -3.57 5.92 6.63
CA ARG A 60 -3.59 7.39 6.63
C ARG A 60 -2.30 7.93 6.05
N ASP A 61 -2.26 9.23 5.79
CA ASP A 61 -1.08 9.87 5.22
C ASP A 61 0.11 9.89 6.18
N ASP A 62 -0.17 9.91 7.48
CA ASP A 62 0.83 9.93 8.54
C ASP A 62 0.31 9.29 9.84
N ALA A 63 1.23 9.08 10.78
CA ALA A 63 0.92 8.51 12.09
C ALA A 63 -0.03 9.40 12.92
N PRO A 64 0.16 10.73 13.03
CA PRO A 64 -0.79 11.59 13.75
C PRO A 64 -2.25 11.45 13.27
N SER A 65 -2.45 11.37 11.96
CA SER A 65 -3.76 11.18 11.34
C SER A 65 -4.34 9.79 11.63
N ALA A 66 -3.51 8.74 11.65
CA ALA A 66 -3.90 7.40 12.06
C ALA A 66 -4.37 7.36 13.53
N HIS A 67 -3.60 7.98 14.42
CA HIS A 67 -3.97 8.12 15.83
C HIS A 67 -5.29 8.90 16.00
N ALA A 68 -5.45 10.04 15.34
CA ALA A 68 -6.67 10.82 15.38
C ALA A 68 -7.89 10.02 14.89
N HIS A 69 -7.72 9.24 13.82
CA HIS A 69 -8.77 8.37 13.30
C HIS A 69 -9.14 7.25 14.29
N ALA A 70 -8.16 6.57 14.86
CA ALA A 70 -8.39 5.51 15.84
C ALA A 70 -9.09 6.05 17.10
N LEU A 71 -8.74 7.26 17.54
CA LEU A 71 -9.40 7.94 18.67
C LEU A 71 -10.85 8.32 18.34
N GLN A 72 -11.13 8.77 17.12
CA GLN A 72 -12.50 9.02 16.66
C GLN A 72 -13.33 7.73 16.67
N LYS A 73 -12.76 6.62 16.18
CA LYS A 73 -13.38 5.29 16.19
C LYS A 73 -13.67 4.81 17.60
N LEU A 74 -12.67 4.90 18.50
CA LEU A 74 -12.80 4.55 19.91
C LEU A 74 -13.95 5.30 20.58
N ARG A 75 -14.02 6.63 20.41
CA ARG A 75 -15.14 7.45 20.93
C ARG A 75 -16.49 6.98 20.37
N GLY A 76 -16.54 6.60 19.10
CA GLY A 76 -17.74 6.04 18.48
C GLY A 76 -18.17 4.70 19.08
N LEU A 77 -17.22 3.82 19.42
CA LEU A 77 -17.49 2.53 20.06
C LEU A 77 -17.99 2.70 21.50
N VAL A 78 -17.36 3.59 22.27
CA VAL A 78 -17.81 3.90 23.65
C VAL A 78 -19.24 4.42 23.64
N LYS A 79 -19.60 5.31 22.71
CA LYS A 79 -20.98 5.78 22.53
C LYS A 79 -21.97 4.66 22.18
N LYS A 80 -21.49 3.56 21.58
CA LYS A 80 -22.29 2.37 21.25
C LYS A 80 -22.36 1.36 22.40
N GLY A 81 -21.82 1.67 23.58
CA GLY A 81 -21.89 0.81 24.76
C GLY A 81 -20.71 -0.17 24.90
N TYR A 82 -19.66 -0.05 24.09
CA TYR A 82 -18.44 -0.82 24.28
C TYR A 82 -17.63 -0.28 25.48
N VAL A 83 -17.08 -1.21 26.27
CA VAL A 83 -16.20 -0.91 27.40
C VAL A 83 -14.81 -1.41 27.07
N GLU A 84 -13.81 -0.55 27.27
CA GLU A 84 -12.40 -0.89 27.06
C GLU A 84 -11.90 -1.82 28.18
N GLY A 85 -11.29 -2.94 27.80
CA GLY A 85 -10.58 -3.85 28.69
C GLY A 85 -9.10 -3.51 28.80
N ALA A 86 -8.33 -4.38 29.44
CA ALA A 86 -6.88 -4.22 29.50
C ALA A 86 -6.27 -4.23 28.07
N PRO A 87 -5.34 -3.33 27.75
CA PRO A 87 -4.62 -3.38 26.49
C PRO A 87 -3.82 -4.68 26.40
N VAL A 88 -3.75 -5.24 25.20
CA VAL A 88 -2.97 -6.45 24.90
C VAL A 88 -1.78 -6.02 24.05
N VAL A 89 -0.57 -6.34 24.50
CA VAL A 89 0.63 -6.21 23.67
C VAL A 89 0.70 -7.47 22.81
N ARG A 90 0.57 -7.31 21.49
CA ARG A 90 0.75 -8.44 20.56
C ARG A 90 2.22 -8.60 20.19
N HIS A 91 2.56 -9.77 19.64
CA HIS A 91 3.91 -10.07 19.15
C HIS A 91 4.41 -8.93 18.28
N ARG A 92 5.52 -8.32 18.71
CA ARG A 92 6.22 -7.31 17.93
C ARG A 92 6.84 -7.97 16.71
N TYR A 93 6.82 -7.23 15.61
CA TYR A 93 7.70 -7.47 14.47
C TYR A 93 9.15 -7.59 14.96
N ASP A 94 9.83 -8.65 14.56
CA ASP A 94 11.25 -8.85 14.82
C ASP A 94 12.06 -8.36 13.61
N ARG A 95 12.68 -7.19 13.78
CA ARG A 95 13.50 -6.56 12.75
C ARG A 95 14.83 -7.27 12.51
N ASP A 96 15.24 -8.12 13.45
CA ASP A 96 16.47 -8.87 13.41
C ASP A 96 16.27 -10.30 12.93
N ALA A 97 15.03 -10.73 12.73
CA ALA A 97 14.71 -12.04 12.19
C ALA A 97 15.26 -12.21 10.76
N ASP A 98 15.78 -13.40 10.50
CA ASP A 98 16.15 -13.83 9.16
C ASP A 98 14.88 -13.96 8.29
N VAL A 99 14.81 -13.18 7.21
CA VAL A 99 13.60 -13.10 6.40
C VAL A 99 13.31 -14.40 5.66
N VAL A 100 14.35 -15.13 5.25
CA VAL A 100 14.22 -16.39 4.52
C VAL A 100 13.73 -17.49 5.46
N ASP A 101 14.32 -17.59 6.66
CA ASP A 101 13.88 -18.56 7.66
C ASP A 101 12.43 -18.29 8.09
N THR A 102 12.07 -17.02 8.23
CA THR A 102 10.68 -16.65 8.56
C THR A 102 9.71 -17.12 7.48
N PHE A 103 10.04 -16.98 6.18
CA PHE A 103 9.22 -17.53 5.10
C PHE A 103 9.15 -19.06 5.13
N HIS A 104 10.24 -19.78 5.44
CA HIS A 104 10.21 -21.25 5.56
C HIS A 104 9.30 -21.75 6.68
N THR A 105 9.08 -20.93 7.70
CA THR A 105 8.15 -21.22 8.80
C THR A 105 6.72 -20.76 8.54
N ASP A 106 6.43 -20.08 7.42
CA ASP A 106 5.08 -19.65 7.04
C ASP A 106 4.24 -20.87 6.64
N LEU A 107 3.20 -21.14 7.42
CA LEU A 107 2.26 -22.22 7.17
C LEU A 107 0.90 -21.65 6.75
N ASP A 108 0.20 -22.34 5.85
CA ASP A 108 -1.19 -22.05 5.52
C ASP A 108 -2.13 -22.54 6.62
N TYR A 109 -3.43 -22.29 6.43
CA TYR A 109 -4.47 -22.73 7.36
C TYR A 109 -4.56 -24.27 7.51
N ALA A 110 -3.96 -25.02 6.59
CA ALA A 110 -3.88 -26.47 6.62
C ALA A 110 -2.54 -26.96 7.20
N GLY A 111 -1.70 -26.06 7.72
CA GLY A 111 -0.39 -26.40 8.30
C GLY A 111 0.67 -26.73 7.26
N LYS A 112 0.45 -26.46 5.97
CA LYS A 112 1.43 -26.69 4.90
C LYS A 112 2.27 -25.45 4.69
N ARG A 113 3.56 -25.62 4.36
CA ARG A 113 4.43 -24.49 4.02
C ARG A 113 3.86 -23.71 2.83
N ARG A 114 3.69 -22.39 3.00
CA ARG A 114 3.21 -21.49 1.94
C ARG A 114 4.29 -21.11 0.96
N SER A 115 5.52 -21.00 1.45
CA SER A 115 6.69 -20.66 0.67
C SER A 115 7.88 -21.45 1.21
N ASP A 116 8.69 -21.97 0.30
CA ASP A 116 9.91 -22.70 0.64
C ASP A 116 11.01 -22.18 -0.28
N PHE A 117 11.52 -21.01 0.07
CA PHE A 117 12.48 -20.27 -0.76
C PHE A 117 13.82 -21.00 -0.82
N GLN A 118 14.20 -21.47 -2.00
CA GLN A 118 15.45 -22.18 -2.21
C GLN A 118 16.52 -21.25 -2.80
N PRO A 119 17.79 -21.36 -2.42
CA PRO A 119 18.87 -20.59 -3.03
C PRO A 119 18.92 -20.78 -4.55
N VAL A 120 19.11 -19.69 -5.30
CA VAL A 120 19.27 -19.74 -6.76
C VAL A 120 20.75 -19.95 -7.11
N ALA A 121 21.04 -21.03 -7.83
CA ALA A 121 22.40 -21.36 -8.24
C ALA A 121 23.07 -20.19 -9.00
N GLY A 122 24.31 -19.87 -8.62
CA GLY A 122 25.09 -18.79 -9.24
C GLY A 122 24.65 -17.36 -8.88
N ARG A 123 23.61 -17.18 -8.04
CA ARG A 123 23.14 -15.85 -7.60
C ARG A 123 23.20 -15.75 -6.07
N PRO A 124 24.27 -15.17 -5.49
CA PRO A 124 24.36 -15.03 -4.04
C PRO A 124 23.22 -14.16 -3.51
N GLN A 125 22.69 -14.54 -2.35
CA GLN A 125 21.60 -13.82 -1.67
C GLN A 125 20.28 -13.73 -2.45
N VAL A 126 20.09 -14.56 -3.48
CA VAL A 126 18.83 -14.70 -4.22
C VAL A 126 18.23 -16.06 -3.91
N TYR A 127 16.96 -16.04 -3.52
CA TYR A 127 16.17 -17.23 -3.26
C TYR A 127 14.94 -17.22 -4.14
N SER A 128 14.44 -18.38 -4.54
CA SER A 128 13.24 -18.50 -5.34
C SER A 128 12.27 -19.53 -4.77
N PHE A 129 11.00 -19.30 -5.02
CA PHE A 129 9.92 -20.22 -4.75
C PHE A 129 8.98 -20.19 -5.95
N SER A 130 8.54 -21.35 -6.43
CA SER A 130 7.56 -21.41 -7.50
C SER A 130 6.52 -22.47 -7.23
N ASN A 131 5.33 -22.23 -7.76
CA ASN A 131 4.26 -23.21 -7.86
C ASN A 131 3.59 -23.06 -9.24
N ILE A 132 2.48 -23.76 -9.46
CA ILE A 132 1.80 -23.77 -10.76
C ILE A 132 1.31 -22.39 -11.22
N SER A 133 1.03 -21.46 -10.30
CA SER A 133 0.43 -20.17 -10.63
C SER A 133 1.36 -18.98 -10.50
N VAL A 134 2.50 -19.15 -9.82
CA VAL A 134 3.42 -18.04 -9.53
C VAL A 134 4.86 -18.50 -9.42
N ALA A 135 5.78 -17.68 -9.92
CA ALA A 135 7.18 -17.67 -9.53
C ALA A 135 7.47 -16.45 -8.66
N GLU A 136 8.23 -16.66 -7.61
CA GLU A 136 8.56 -15.65 -6.62
C GLU A 136 10.04 -15.70 -6.30
N TRP A 137 10.63 -14.54 -6.09
CA TRP A 137 12.03 -14.37 -5.76
C TRP A 137 12.19 -13.42 -4.58
N LEU A 138 13.24 -13.65 -3.81
CA LEU A 138 13.64 -12.85 -2.67
C LEU A 138 15.12 -12.53 -2.80
N VAL A 139 15.44 -11.26 -3.02
CA VAL A 139 16.82 -10.74 -3.03
C VAL A 139 17.10 -10.17 -1.66
N THR A 140 18.07 -10.72 -0.93
CA THR A 140 18.33 -10.38 0.46
C THR A 140 19.57 -9.52 0.65
N ARG A 141 19.60 -8.77 1.75
CA ARG A 141 20.85 -8.18 2.27
C ARG A 141 21.77 -9.30 2.77
N ASP A 142 23.06 -9.02 2.89
CA ASP A 142 24.04 -10.02 3.32
C ASP A 142 23.75 -10.64 4.70
N ASP A 143 23.13 -9.87 5.59
CA ASP A 143 22.71 -10.33 6.92
C ASP A 143 21.35 -11.05 6.93
N ARG A 144 20.68 -11.17 5.78
CA ARG A 144 19.35 -11.77 5.60
C ARG A 144 18.26 -11.16 6.49
N LYS A 145 18.47 -9.99 7.11
CA LYS A 145 17.45 -9.31 7.93
C LYS A 145 16.48 -8.49 7.08
N ARG A 146 16.84 -8.23 5.82
CA ARG A 146 16.03 -7.52 4.83
C ARG A 146 16.00 -8.26 3.52
N GLY A 147 14.89 -8.08 2.79
CA GLY A 147 14.74 -8.63 1.45
C GLY A 147 13.88 -7.76 0.55
N VAL A 148 14.08 -7.90 -0.76
CA VAL A 148 13.19 -7.38 -1.79
C VAL A 148 12.51 -8.57 -2.42
N ARG A 149 11.19 -8.63 -2.24
CA ARG A 149 10.32 -9.64 -2.80
C ARG A 149 9.88 -9.22 -4.19
N PHE A 150 10.05 -10.10 -5.16
CA PHE A 150 9.55 -9.94 -6.51
C PHE A 150 8.68 -11.14 -6.88
N ARG A 151 7.49 -10.90 -7.46
CA ARG A 151 6.51 -11.95 -7.75
C ARG A 151 6.01 -11.82 -9.19
N ALA A 152 5.97 -12.93 -9.92
CA ALA A 152 5.49 -13.03 -11.29
C ALA A 152 4.35 -14.06 -11.42
N GLY A 153 3.23 -13.67 -12.02
CA GLY A 153 2.15 -14.58 -12.37
C GLY A 153 2.59 -15.52 -13.48
N LEU A 154 2.36 -16.81 -13.29
CA LEU A 154 2.62 -17.83 -14.30
C LEU A 154 1.33 -18.32 -14.98
N PHE A 155 0.23 -18.29 -14.23
CA PHE A 155 -1.08 -18.73 -14.69
C PHE A 155 -1.62 -17.75 -15.74
N ASN A 156 -2.13 -18.26 -16.87
CA ASN A 156 -2.72 -17.51 -17.98
C ASN A 156 -1.81 -16.53 -18.74
N SER A 157 -0.49 -16.56 -18.53
CA SER A 157 0.41 -15.78 -19.40
C SER A 157 0.58 -16.49 -20.73
N ALA A 158 0.34 -15.77 -21.83
CA ALA A 158 0.62 -16.26 -23.19
C ALA A 158 2.13 -16.21 -23.52
N MET A 159 2.94 -15.63 -22.63
CA MET A 159 4.36 -15.46 -22.82
C MET A 159 5.12 -16.77 -22.69
N ASP A 160 6.03 -16.99 -23.64
CA ASP A 160 6.94 -18.12 -23.65
C ASP A 160 7.71 -18.24 -22.32
N PRO A 161 7.82 -19.45 -21.72
CA PRO A 161 8.53 -19.66 -20.46
C PRO A 161 10.00 -19.19 -20.46
N ALA A 162 10.73 -19.36 -21.57
CA ALA A 162 12.13 -18.93 -21.66
C ALA A 162 12.24 -17.41 -21.69
N VAL A 163 11.32 -16.73 -22.37
CA VAL A 163 11.23 -15.25 -22.36
C VAL A 163 10.92 -14.74 -20.95
N ARG A 164 9.95 -15.35 -20.25
CA ARG A 164 9.63 -14.99 -18.86
C ARG A 164 10.82 -15.17 -17.92
N GLN A 165 11.55 -16.27 -18.08
CA GLN A 165 12.75 -16.53 -17.30
C GLN A 165 13.83 -15.48 -17.58
N ALA A 166 14.07 -15.13 -18.85
CA ALA A 166 15.00 -14.06 -19.21
C ALA A 166 14.60 -12.70 -18.63
N TYR A 167 13.30 -12.38 -18.56
CA TYR A 167 12.82 -11.15 -17.93
C TYR A 167 13.04 -11.16 -16.42
N ALA A 168 12.71 -12.27 -15.76
CA ALA A 168 12.98 -12.44 -14.34
C ALA A 168 14.49 -12.30 -14.05
N ASP A 169 15.34 -12.92 -14.86
CA ASP A 169 16.80 -12.84 -14.71
C ASP A 169 17.34 -11.41 -14.83
N ARG A 170 16.77 -10.59 -15.73
CA ARG A 170 17.12 -9.17 -15.85
C ARG A 170 16.65 -8.36 -14.65
N ILE A 171 15.42 -8.59 -14.15
CA ILE A 171 14.92 -7.92 -12.93
C ILE A 171 15.80 -8.27 -11.72
N LEU A 172 16.17 -9.54 -11.57
CA LEU A 172 17.02 -9.99 -10.46
C LEU A 172 18.40 -9.33 -10.52
N SER A 173 18.97 -9.15 -11.71
CA SER A 173 20.25 -8.45 -11.90
C SER A 173 20.15 -6.96 -11.55
N GLU A 174 19.06 -6.28 -11.92
CA GLU A 174 18.80 -4.88 -11.53
C GLU A 174 18.64 -4.75 -10.01
N LEU A 175 17.84 -5.61 -9.39
CA LEU A 175 17.64 -5.64 -7.94
C LEU A 175 18.94 -5.91 -7.17
N SER A 176 19.76 -6.83 -7.67
CA SER A 176 21.05 -7.17 -7.05
C SER A 176 22.04 -6.00 -7.16
N THR A 177 22.07 -5.31 -8.30
CA THR A 177 22.92 -4.14 -8.54
C THR A 177 22.52 -2.97 -7.64
N ARG A 178 21.22 -2.70 -7.50
CA ARG A 178 20.69 -1.56 -6.72
C ARG A 178 20.39 -1.91 -5.27
N ARG A 179 20.87 -3.05 -4.80
CA ARG A 179 20.50 -3.61 -3.49
C ARG A 179 20.76 -2.64 -2.33
N SER A 180 21.93 -1.99 -2.32
CA SER A 180 22.27 -1.03 -1.26
C SER A 180 21.40 0.21 -1.33
N GLU A 181 21.23 0.82 -2.52
CA GLU A 181 20.29 1.92 -2.75
C GLU A 181 18.88 1.58 -2.25
N ILE A 182 18.42 0.34 -2.51
CA ILE A 182 17.12 -0.13 -2.07
C ILE A 182 17.03 -0.20 -0.54
N PHE A 183 17.99 -0.84 0.12
CA PHE A 183 17.91 -1.06 1.57
C PHE A 183 18.29 0.15 2.43
N ASP A 184 19.07 1.09 1.90
CA ASP A 184 19.51 2.25 2.67
C ASP A 184 18.44 3.36 2.73
N ASP A 185 17.46 3.33 1.82
CA ASP A 185 16.28 4.20 1.83
C ASP A 185 15.00 3.41 2.13
N GLU A 186 14.80 3.13 3.42
CA GLU A 186 13.56 2.55 3.96
C GLU A 186 12.44 3.60 4.13
N ALA A 187 12.78 4.89 4.14
CA ALA A 187 11.85 5.97 4.47
C ALA A 187 10.96 6.37 3.30
N THR A 188 11.42 6.22 2.06
CA THR A 188 10.62 6.52 0.87
C THR A 188 9.57 5.43 0.63
N PRO A 189 8.26 5.73 0.72
CA PRO A 189 7.22 4.71 0.69
C PRO A 189 7.18 3.90 -0.60
N LEU A 190 7.30 4.58 -1.74
CA LEU A 190 7.35 4.01 -3.08
C LEU A 190 8.43 4.73 -3.87
N ARG A 191 9.34 3.97 -4.47
CA ARG A 191 10.33 4.48 -5.41
C ARG A 191 10.03 3.96 -6.80
N LYS A 192 10.30 4.80 -7.79
CA LYS A 192 10.23 4.45 -9.19
C LYS A 192 11.59 4.66 -9.81
N LEU A 193 12.27 3.56 -10.09
CA LEU A 193 13.65 3.53 -10.53
C LEU A 193 13.67 3.28 -12.04
N PRO A 194 14.30 4.13 -12.86
CA PRO A 194 14.46 3.86 -14.28
C PRO A 194 15.37 2.64 -14.46
N LEU A 195 15.00 1.70 -15.33
CA LEU A 195 15.86 0.56 -15.70
C LEU A 195 17.01 1.03 -16.58
N ALA A 196 18.19 0.40 -16.48
CA ALA A 196 19.31 0.76 -17.35
C ALA A 196 18.99 0.46 -18.82
N ASP A 197 18.34 -0.68 -19.05
CA ASP A 197 17.79 -1.09 -20.33
C ASP A 197 16.34 -1.59 -20.12
N PRO A 198 15.39 -1.30 -21.04
CA PRO A 198 14.03 -1.80 -20.93
C PRO A 198 13.96 -3.34 -20.87
N ILE A 199 13.14 -3.88 -19.96
CA ILE A 199 12.87 -5.32 -19.85
C ILE A 199 11.54 -5.58 -20.54
N GLY A 200 11.59 -6.06 -21.78
CA GLY A 200 10.42 -6.04 -22.64
C GLY A 200 9.94 -4.62 -22.89
N ARG A 201 8.68 -4.32 -22.55
CA ARG A 201 8.10 -2.98 -22.64
C ARG A 201 8.25 -2.17 -21.34
N PHE A 202 8.69 -2.80 -20.26
CA PHE A 202 8.85 -2.12 -18.97
C PHE A 202 10.12 -1.28 -18.98
N THR A 203 10.01 -0.03 -18.55
CA THR A 203 11.10 0.94 -18.52
C THR A 203 11.53 1.29 -17.10
N HIS A 204 10.75 0.90 -16.10
CA HIS A 204 10.99 1.22 -14.70
C HIS A 204 10.80 -0.01 -13.80
N LEU A 205 11.39 0.07 -12.63
CA LEU A 205 11.16 -0.80 -11.50
C LEU A 205 10.51 0.02 -10.38
N VAL A 206 9.33 -0.38 -9.94
CA VAL A 206 8.74 0.17 -8.72
C VAL A 206 9.21 -0.66 -7.54
N VAL A 207 9.65 0.01 -6.48
CA VAL A 207 10.07 -0.60 -5.21
C VAL A 207 9.27 0.03 -4.08
N LEU A 208 8.45 -0.78 -3.44
CA LEU A 208 7.66 -0.44 -2.26
C LEU A 208 8.50 -0.69 -1.01
N SER A 209 8.57 0.31 -0.14
CA SER A 209 9.08 0.16 1.22
C SER A 209 8.33 -0.97 1.95
N PRO A 210 8.94 -1.56 3.00
CA PRO A 210 8.24 -2.52 3.84
C PRO A 210 6.96 -1.92 4.44
N GLU A 211 6.98 -0.63 4.77
CA GLU A 211 5.79 0.06 5.25
C GLU A 211 4.67 -0.04 4.21
N VAL A 212 4.86 0.29 2.93
CA VAL A 212 3.78 0.15 1.93
C VAL A 212 3.43 -1.30 1.63
N ALA A 213 4.44 -2.14 1.37
CA ALA A 213 4.27 -3.51 0.93
C ALA A 213 3.47 -4.36 1.93
N ASN A 214 3.70 -4.11 3.23
CA ASN A 214 3.00 -4.75 4.35
C ASN A 214 2.84 -6.26 4.13
N VAL A 215 3.95 -6.93 3.82
CA VAL A 215 3.97 -8.37 3.55
C VAL A 215 3.58 -9.12 4.82
N SER A 216 2.36 -9.67 4.82
CA SER A 216 1.83 -10.46 5.93
C SER A 216 2.07 -11.95 5.70
N ILE A 217 2.74 -12.58 6.67
CA ILE A 217 2.81 -14.02 6.85
C ILE A 217 1.67 -14.44 7.79
N SER A 218 0.97 -15.53 7.49
CA SER A 218 -0.29 -15.86 8.16
C SER A 218 -0.04 -16.77 9.36
N ARG A 219 -0.61 -16.42 10.50
CA ARG A 219 -1.03 -17.42 11.50
C ARG A 219 -2.34 -17.09 12.21
N ASP A 220 -2.76 -15.82 12.25
CA ASP A 220 -4.03 -15.43 12.85
C ASP A 220 -4.87 -14.56 11.92
N VAL A 221 -6.00 -15.11 11.49
CA VAL A 221 -7.03 -14.44 10.69
C VAL A 221 -7.72 -13.30 11.46
N ASN A 222 -7.47 -13.20 12.77
CA ASN A 222 -8.20 -12.33 13.69
C ASN A 222 -7.49 -11.02 14.05
N ILE A 223 -6.30 -10.73 13.51
CA ILE A 223 -5.69 -9.39 13.32
C ILE A 223 -4.31 -9.65 12.70
N ALA A 224 -4.02 -8.93 11.63
CA ALA A 224 -2.76 -8.96 10.89
C ALA A 224 -1.55 -9.17 11.81
N ASN A 225 -0.84 -10.28 11.61
CA ASN A 225 0.38 -10.60 12.34
C ASN A 225 1.58 -10.42 11.39
N PRO A 226 2.10 -9.19 11.20
CA PRO A 226 3.18 -8.96 10.26
C PRO A 226 4.53 -9.33 10.89
N ILE A 227 4.85 -10.62 11.02
CA ILE A 227 6.18 -11.07 11.47
C ILE A 227 7.28 -10.50 10.54
N LEU A 228 6.99 -10.33 9.24
CA LEU A 228 7.93 -9.77 8.24
C LEU A 228 7.60 -8.38 7.72
N GLY A 229 6.47 -7.79 8.12
CA GLY A 229 5.90 -6.65 7.39
C GLY A 229 6.84 -5.45 7.24
N ARG A 230 7.85 -5.32 8.11
CA ARG A 230 8.83 -4.22 8.07
C ARG A 230 10.23 -4.61 7.57
N SER A 231 10.46 -5.88 7.20
CA SER A 231 11.76 -6.34 6.68
C SER A 231 11.80 -6.45 5.16
N VAL A 232 10.62 -6.55 4.53
CA VAL A 232 10.50 -6.99 3.15
C VAL A 232 9.93 -5.88 2.28
N PHE A 233 10.77 -5.35 1.40
CA PHE A 233 10.37 -4.52 0.28
C PHE A 233 9.65 -5.38 -0.77
N VAL A 234 8.81 -4.76 -1.60
CA VAL A 234 8.21 -5.42 -2.77
C VAL A 234 8.61 -4.67 -4.02
N ALA A 235 9.08 -5.38 -5.03
CA ALA A 235 9.41 -4.80 -6.33
C ALA A 235 8.55 -5.41 -7.45
N PHE A 236 8.27 -4.61 -8.47
CA PHE A 236 7.62 -5.07 -9.71
C PHE A 236 7.98 -4.14 -10.88
N PRO A 237 8.04 -4.68 -12.12
CA PRO A 237 8.30 -3.86 -13.30
C PRO A 237 7.09 -3.00 -13.65
N ALA A 238 7.37 -1.80 -14.14
CA ALA A 238 6.38 -0.78 -14.43
C ALA A 238 6.74 0.02 -15.69
N PHE A 239 5.73 0.68 -16.23
CA PHE A 239 5.89 1.65 -17.32
C PHE A 239 6.18 3.05 -16.76
N VAL A 240 6.72 3.92 -17.62
CA VAL A 240 6.98 5.31 -17.25
C VAL A 240 5.72 6.08 -16.88
N SER A 241 4.55 5.68 -17.39
CA SER A 241 3.28 6.32 -17.07
C SER A 241 2.68 5.88 -15.72
N GLU A 242 3.33 4.98 -14.98
CA GLU A 242 2.78 4.37 -13.76
C GLU A 242 3.49 4.82 -12.48
N ALA A 243 2.77 5.29 -11.48
CA ALA A 243 3.31 5.79 -10.20
C ALA A 243 4.26 7.00 -10.29
N VAL A 244 4.32 7.77 -9.21
CA VAL A 244 5.01 9.08 -9.18
C VAL A 244 6.33 9.06 -8.38
N GLY A 245 6.51 8.06 -7.50
CA GLY A 245 7.79 7.80 -6.80
C GLY A 245 8.07 8.64 -5.55
N ASP A 246 7.14 9.49 -5.11
CA ASP A 246 7.24 10.33 -3.89
C ASP A 246 5.93 10.34 -3.08
N GLU A 247 5.26 9.19 -3.08
CA GLU A 247 3.90 9.05 -2.56
C GLU A 247 3.90 8.88 -1.04
N THR A 248 2.84 9.34 -0.37
CA THR A 248 2.56 8.91 1.00
C THR A 248 2.27 7.41 1.03
N VAL A 249 2.37 6.77 2.19
CA VAL A 249 2.05 5.34 2.32
C VAL A 249 0.62 5.04 1.87
N ALA A 250 -0.34 5.93 2.19
CA ALA A 250 -1.74 5.78 1.78
C ALA A 250 -1.91 5.84 0.26
N VAL A 251 -1.25 6.78 -0.42
CA VAL A 251 -1.32 6.93 -1.88
C VAL A 251 -0.66 5.72 -2.58
N ALA A 252 0.52 5.33 -2.13
CA ALA A 252 1.23 4.17 -2.68
C ALA A 252 0.47 2.86 -2.48
N GLU A 253 -0.16 2.66 -1.31
CA GLU A 253 -1.01 1.50 -1.04
C GLU A 253 -2.27 1.52 -1.92
N ALA A 254 -2.92 2.68 -2.07
CA ALA A 254 -4.08 2.83 -2.93
C ALA A 254 -3.77 2.47 -4.40
N ARG A 255 -2.57 2.81 -4.86
CA ARG A 255 -2.09 2.54 -6.22
C ARG A 255 -1.65 1.09 -6.44
N THR A 256 -1.33 0.33 -5.41
CA THR A 256 -0.75 -1.03 -5.60
C THR A 256 -1.64 -2.15 -5.06
N ALA A 257 -2.54 -1.84 -4.12
CA ALA A 257 -3.45 -2.80 -3.52
C ALA A 257 -4.88 -2.26 -3.33
N GLY A 258 -5.13 -0.99 -3.67
CA GLY A 258 -6.41 -0.32 -3.48
C GLY A 258 -7.31 -0.32 -4.72
N ARG A 259 -8.17 0.71 -4.83
CA ARG A 259 -9.16 0.81 -5.91
C ARG A 259 -8.55 1.20 -7.26
N GLY A 260 -7.52 2.04 -7.26
CA GLY A 260 -6.73 2.37 -8.45
C GLY A 260 -5.48 1.49 -8.53
N ALA A 261 -5.61 0.19 -8.30
CA ALA A 261 -4.44 -0.69 -8.21
C ALA A 261 -3.84 -0.97 -9.59
N ILE A 262 -2.53 -0.76 -9.72
CA ILE A 262 -1.74 -1.25 -10.86
C ILE A 262 -1.79 -2.78 -10.83
N PRO A 263 -2.18 -3.44 -11.94
CA PRO A 263 -2.12 -4.88 -12.05
C PRO A 263 -0.67 -5.35 -11.95
N MET A 264 -0.31 -5.94 -10.81
CA MET A 264 1.01 -6.53 -10.61
C MET A 264 1.14 -7.86 -11.36
N ALA A 265 2.34 -8.14 -11.88
CA ALA A 265 2.82 -9.49 -12.21
C ALA A 265 2.29 -10.18 -13.50
N ALA A 266 1.71 -9.44 -14.44
CA ALA A 266 1.50 -9.92 -15.83
C ALA A 266 2.57 -9.31 -16.75
N TRP A 267 3.42 -10.14 -17.34
CA TRP A 267 4.58 -9.70 -18.14
C TRP A 267 4.22 -9.06 -19.48
N ASP A 268 3.05 -9.39 -19.99
CA ASP A 268 2.47 -8.99 -21.27
C ASP A 268 1.34 -7.97 -21.11
N ARG A 269 1.18 -7.38 -19.93
CA ARG A 269 0.15 -6.37 -19.68
C ARG A 269 0.45 -5.06 -20.42
N ASP A 270 -0.61 -4.34 -20.73
CA ASP A 270 -0.52 -2.95 -21.18
C ASP A 270 -0.25 -1.99 -20.00
N PRO A 271 0.23 -0.77 -20.29
CA PRO A 271 0.37 0.28 -19.30
C PRO A 271 -0.96 0.54 -18.59
N HIS A 272 -0.88 0.71 -17.27
CA HIS A 272 -2.02 1.02 -16.42
C HIS A 272 -1.76 2.32 -15.65
N PRO A 273 -1.80 3.48 -16.34
CA PRO A 273 -1.56 4.78 -15.74
C PRO A 273 -2.67 5.12 -14.74
N VAL A 274 -2.34 5.07 -13.47
CA VAL A 274 -3.27 5.46 -12.41
C VAL A 274 -3.15 6.96 -12.17
N VAL A 275 -4.28 7.65 -12.04
CA VAL A 275 -4.37 9.11 -12.09
C VAL A 275 -4.64 9.72 -10.73
N ASP A 276 -4.02 10.87 -10.47
CA ASP A 276 -4.21 11.64 -9.26
C ASP A 276 -5.16 12.82 -9.51
N LEU A 277 -6.33 12.83 -8.85
CA LEU A 277 -7.28 13.94 -8.92
C LEU A 277 -7.50 14.56 -7.54
N ALA A 278 -7.56 15.89 -7.48
CA ALA A 278 -7.93 16.63 -6.29
C ALA A 278 -9.07 17.62 -6.59
N TYR A 279 -9.96 17.77 -5.62
CA TYR A 279 -11.13 18.66 -5.68
C TYR A 279 -11.05 19.69 -4.55
N PRO A 280 -10.12 20.66 -4.61
CA PRO A 280 -10.00 21.68 -3.58
C PRO A 280 -11.29 22.50 -3.51
N LYS A 281 -11.74 22.80 -2.30
CA LYS A 281 -12.96 23.60 -2.09
C LYS A 281 -12.70 25.09 -2.24
N LYS A 282 -11.43 25.50 -2.10
CA LYS A 282 -10.97 26.88 -2.22
C LYS A 282 -9.65 26.92 -3.01
N PRO A 283 -9.40 27.98 -3.80
CA PRO A 283 -8.16 28.09 -4.57
C PRO A 283 -6.87 28.07 -3.73
N SER A 284 -6.94 28.48 -2.46
CA SER A 284 -5.79 28.51 -1.54
C SER A 284 -5.56 27.21 -0.77
N GLU A 285 -6.41 26.20 -0.97
CA GLU A 285 -6.28 24.91 -0.29
C GLU A 285 -5.22 24.06 -0.99
N THR A 286 -4.32 23.46 -0.20
CA THR A 286 -3.38 22.46 -0.73
C THR A 286 -4.17 21.27 -1.28
N PRO A 287 -4.02 20.90 -2.56
CA PRO A 287 -4.81 19.82 -3.14
C PRO A 287 -4.49 18.49 -2.46
N ASN A 288 -5.52 17.81 -1.95
CA ASN A 288 -5.39 16.43 -1.50
C ASN A 288 -5.72 15.48 -2.66
N PHE A 289 -4.70 14.92 -3.28
CA PHE A 289 -4.84 14.05 -4.44
C PHE A 289 -5.31 12.65 -4.04
N LEU A 290 -6.37 12.21 -4.70
CA LEU A 290 -6.90 10.86 -4.62
C LEU A 290 -6.55 10.10 -5.89
N VAL A 291 -6.34 8.81 -5.73
CA VAL A 291 -5.90 7.90 -6.78
C VAL A 291 -7.12 7.25 -7.44
N TYR A 292 -7.20 7.32 -8.77
CA TYR A 292 -8.29 6.77 -9.58
C TYR A 292 -7.75 5.84 -10.67
N ASP A 293 -8.48 4.75 -10.93
CA ASP A 293 -8.26 3.93 -12.12
C ASP A 293 -8.66 4.69 -13.40
N PRO A 294 -8.08 4.34 -14.57
CA PRO A 294 -8.40 4.97 -15.85
C PRO A 294 -9.90 5.06 -16.18
N ASP A 295 -10.67 4.00 -15.96
CA ASP A 295 -12.09 3.95 -16.32
C ASP A 295 -12.91 4.93 -15.45
N ASP A 296 -12.56 5.04 -14.18
CA ASP A 296 -13.14 6.00 -13.25
C ASP A 296 -12.81 7.43 -13.63
N VAL A 297 -11.61 7.69 -14.19
CA VAL A 297 -11.21 9.03 -14.67
C VAL A 297 -12.13 9.47 -15.80
N GLU A 298 -12.33 8.66 -16.83
CA GLU A 298 -13.20 9.04 -17.96
C GLU A 298 -14.62 9.37 -17.50
N ARG A 299 -15.15 8.59 -16.54
CA ARG A 299 -16.44 8.87 -15.91
C ARG A 299 -16.48 10.20 -15.16
N ARG A 300 -15.36 10.64 -14.57
CA ARG A 300 -15.25 11.93 -13.84
C ARG A 300 -15.12 13.13 -14.78
N PHE A 301 -14.51 12.94 -15.94
CA PHE A 301 -14.39 13.97 -16.98
C PHE A 301 -15.59 13.99 -17.94
N GLY A 302 -16.46 12.97 -17.93
CA GLY A 302 -17.68 12.94 -18.74
C GLY A 302 -18.67 14.07 -18.44
N ALA A 303 -19.42 14.49 -19.46
CA ALA A 303 -20.29 15.67 -19.44
C ALA A 303 -21.24 15.77 -18.22
N LYS A 304 -21.78 14.64 -17.75
CA LYS A 304 -22.68 14.60 -16.57
C LYS A 304 -21.96 14.87 -15.25
N ALA A 305 -20.70 14.43 -15.11
CA ALA A 305 -19.89 14.75 -13.95
C ALA A 305 -19.38 16.19 -14.04
N TRP A 306 -19.00 16.63 -15.24
CA TRP A 306 -18.54 17.99 -15.50
C TRP A 306 -19.57 19.06 -15.13
N SER A 307 -20.82 18.88 -15.54
CA SER A 307 -21.90 19.83 -15.22
C SER A 307 -22.18 19.98 -13.72
N LYS A 308 -21.72 19.03 -12.89
CA LYS A 308 -21.85 19.08 -11.44
C LYS A 308 -20.67 19.75 -10.73
N LEU A 309 -19.58 20.03 -11.44
CA LEU A 309 -18.40 20.67 -10.86
C LEU A 309 -18.70 22.13 -10.49
N GLY A 310 -19.61 22.79 -11.23
CA GLY A 310 -19.97 24.19 -11.01
C GLY A 310 -18.76 25.10 -11.17
N SER A 311 -18.54 26.04 -10.25
CA SER A 311 -17.36 26.90 -10.20
C SER A 311 -16.14 26.26 -9.52
N SER A 312 -16.19 24.97 -9.19
CA SER A 312 -15.08 24.28 -8.52
C SER A 312 -13.94 24.00 -9.51
N ALA A 313 -12.73 23.87 -8.98
CA ALA A 313 -11.58 23.42 -9.74
C ALA A 313 -11.35 21.91 -9.54
N LEU A 314 -10.95 21.23 -10.61
CA LEU A 314 -10.42 19.88 -10.61
C LEU A 314 -8.93 19.95 -10.94
N HIS A 315 -8.09 19.51 -10.01
CA HIS A 315 -6.65 19.42 -10.21
C HIS A 315 -6.32 17.99 -10.62
N ALA A 316 -5.67 17.82 -11.75
CA ALA A 316 -5.22 16.55 -12.27
C ALA A 316 -3.69 16.52 -12.28
N ARG A 317 -3.08 15.50 -11.67
CA ARG A 317 -1.63 15.33 -11.66
C ARG A 317 -1.25 14.07 -12.43
N ASN A 318 -0.32 14.20 -13.38
CA ASN A 318 0.19 13.06 -14.15
C ASN A 318 1.43 12.41 -13.49
N HIS A 319 1.94 11.35 -14.12
CA HIS A 319 3.11 10.59 -13.62
C HIS A 319 4.40 11.43 -13.58
N ALA A 320 4.50 12.48 -14.40
CA ALA A 320 5.60 13.43 -14.44
C ALA A 320 5.45 14.58 -13.41
N ARG A 321 4.42 14.50 -12.55
CA ARG A 321 4.07 15.51 -11.52
C ARG A 321 3.55 16.83 -12.08
N GLU A 322 3.26 16.89 -13.36
CA GLU A 322 2.62 18.05 -13.96
C GLU A 322 1.18 18.12 -13.46
N VAL A 323 0.75 19.32 -13.05
CA VAL A 323 -0.62 19.56 -12.59
C VAL A 323 -1.34 20.39 -13.62
N ARG A 324 -2.42 19.85 -14.18
CA ARG A 324 -3.38 20.59 -14.99
C ARG A 324 -4.61 20.90 -14.16
N VAL A 325 -5.03 22.16 -14.17
CA VAL A 325 -6.24 22.62 -13.48
C VAL A 325 -7.34 22.78 -14.51
N PHE A 326 -8.48 22.17 -14.22
CA PHE A 326 -9.68 22.33 -15.00
C PHE A 326 -10.76 23.01 -14.17
N THR A 327 -11.52 23.91 -14.80
CA THR A 327 -12.57 24.67 -14.13
C THR A 327 -13.92 24.32 -14.75
N GLY A 328 -14.95 24.17 -13.92
CA GLY A 328 -16.27 23.74 -14.39
C GLY A 328 -17.08 24.81 -15.13
N ASP A 329 -16.59 26.05 -15.18
CA ASP A 329 -17.09 27.14 -16.05
C ASP A 329 -16.56 27.04 -17.50
N SER A 330 -15.58 26.16 -17.75
CA SER A 330 -15.10 25.83 -19.08
C SER A 330 -15.88 24.65 -19.68
N PRO A 331 -15.93 24.52 -21.03
CA PRO A 331 -16.39 23.29 -21.67
C PRO A 331 -15.69 22.06 -21.09
N ALA A 332 -16.40 20.93 -21.06
CA ALA A 332 -15.79 19.66 -20.67
C ALA A 332 -14.56 19.39 -21.56
N PRO A 333 -13.41 19.01 -20.98
CA PRO A 333 -12.22 18.75 -21.77
C PRO A 333 -12.46 17.55 -22.68
N ASP A 334 -11.81 17.56 -23.84
CA ASP A 334 -11.80 16.39 -24.72
C ASP A 334 -11.14 15.22 -24.00
N ILE A 335 -11.77 14.04 -24.07
CA ILE A 335 -11.25 12.86 -23.39
C ILE A 335 -9.93 12.40 -24.02
N ALA A 336 -9.74 12.61 -25.32
CA ALA A 336 -8.47 12.31 -25.98
C ALA A 336 -7.32 13.16 -25.39
N ASP A 337 -7.55 14.45 -25.14
CA ASP A 337 -6.58 15.34 -24.50
C ASP A 337 -6.27 14.92 -23.05
N VAL A 338 -7.30 14.46 -22.32
CA VAL A 338 -7.13 13.95 -20.95
C VAL A 338 -6.30 12.67 -20.95
N ARG A 339 -6.57 11.74 -21.88
CA ARG A 339 -5.82 10.49 -22.07
C ARG A 339 -4.36 10.76 -22.43
N ALA A 340 -4.12 11.69 -23.36
CA ALA A 340 -2.77 12.11 -23.74
C ALA A 340 -2.01 12.72 -22.56
N PHE A 341 -2.65 13.58 -21.76
CA PHE A 341 -2.02 14.19 -20.59
C PHE A 341 -1.55 13.17 -19.54
N PHE A 342 -2.29 12.07 -19.37
CA PHE A 342 -1.92 11.01 -18.44
C PHE A 342 -1.03 9.91 -19.05
N GLY A 343 -0.85 9.92 -20.38
CA GLY A 343 -0.04 8.92 -21.09
C GLY A 343 -0.76 7.57 -21.20
N PHE A 344 -2.05 7.58 -21.49
CA PHE A 344 -2.87 6.37 -21.68
C PHE A 344 -2.58 5.69 -23.03
N ASP A 345 -2.10 6.44 -24.01
CA ASP A 345 -1.91 5.96 -25.39
C ASP A 345 -0.42 5.68 -25.71
N CYS A 346 0.39 5.38 -24.68
CA CYS A 346 1.83 5.11 -24.76
C CYS A 346 2.18 3.63 -24.93
#